data_AF-A0A4Q3CA44-F1
#
_entry.id   AF-A0A4Q3CA44-F1
#
_cell.length_a   1.000
_cell.length_b   1.000
_cell.length_c   1.000
_cell.angle_alpha   90.00
_cell.angle_beta   90.00
_cell.angle_gamma   90.00
#
_symmetry.space_group_name_H-M   'P 1'
#
loop_
_entity.id
_entity.type
_entity.pdbx_description
1 polymer ?
#
loop_
_entity_poly.entity_id
_entity_poly.type
_entity_poly.pdbx_seq_one_letter_code
_entity_poly.pdbx_strand_id
1 'polypeptide(L)' 'AEALCDLTEREMIIIRERRLVEEGVTLETLGRKLGVSKERVRQIEHQALRKLRSALTRIVGDPEEAGLIPST' A
#
# COMPACT_ATOMS: atom_id res chain seq x y z
N ALA A 1 -12.18 2.15 9.40
CA ALA A 1 -10.94 2.00 8.58
C ALA A 1 -11.23 2.45 7.15
N GLU A 2 -11.51 3.74 6.94
CA GLU A 2 -12.01 4.26 5.65
C GLU A 2 -10.93 4.30 4.55
N ALA A 3 -9.65 4.48 4.92
CA ALA A 3 -8.56 4.58 3.94
C ALA A 3 -8.30 3.27 3.15
N LEU A 4 -8.62 2.11 3.73
CA LEU A 4 -8.45 0.82 3.06
C LEU A 4 -9.56 0.53 2.04
N CYS A 5 -10.68 1.26 2.09
CA CYS A 5 -11.81 1.08 1.18
C CYS A 5 -11.50 1.57 -0.26
N ASP A 6 -10.54 2.47 -0.42
CA ASP A 6 -10.12 3.00 -1.74
C ASP A 6 -9.20 2.01 -2.51
N LEU A 7 -8.81 0.90 -1.88
CA LEU A 7 -8.01 -0.15 -2.49
C LEU A 7 -8.90 -1.19 -3.17
N THR A 8 -8.50 -1.62 -4.36
CA THR A 8 -9.04 -2.83 -4.99
C THR A 8 -8.68 -4.06 -4.16
N GLU A 9 -9.40 -5.16 -4.36
CA GLU A 9 -9.14 -6.42 -3.65
C GLU A 9 -7.68 -6.89 -3.79
N ARG A 10 -7.11 -6.79 -5.00
CA ARG A 10 -5.70 -7.13 -5.26
C ARG A 10 -4.72 -6.22 -4.52
N GLU A 11 -4.98 -4.91 -4.50
CA GLU A 11 -4.17 -3.96 -3.75
C GLU A 11 -4.26 -4.22 -2.24
N MET A 12 -5.46 -4.51 -1.73
CA MET A 12 -5.69 -4.82 -0.32
C MET A 12 -4.97 -6.10 0.12
N ILE A 13 -5.02 -7.16 -0.69
CA ILE A 13 -4.29 -8.41 -0.42
C ILE A 13 -2.79 -8.13 -0.31
N ILE A 14 -2.22 -7.41 -1.28
CA ILE A 14 -0.78 -7.11 -1.31
C ILE A 14 -0.36 -6.28 -0.10
N ILE A 15 -1.12 -5.24 0.26
CA ILE A 15 -0.81 -4.40 1.43
C ILE A 15 -0.91 -5.21 2.73
N ARG A 16 -1.98 -6.00 2.89
CA ARG A 16 -2.17 -6.82 4.10
C ARG A 16 -1.02 -7.79 4.29
N GLU A 17 -0.70 -8.57 3.26
CA GLU A 17 0.28 -9.64 3.35
C GLU A 17 1.73 -9.14 3.39
N ARG A 18 2.01 -7.88 3.03
CA ARG A 18 3.38 -7.32 3.00
C ARG A 18 3.67 -6.26 4.05
N ARG A 19 2.67 -5.50 4.48
CA ARG A 19 2.85 -4.29 5.29
C ARG A 19 2.08 -4.30 6.60
N LEU A 20 1.03 -5.12 6.72
CA LEU A 20 0.19 -5.20 7.91
C LEU A 20 0.36 -6.52 8.68
N VAL A 21 1.47 -7.22 8.43
CA VAL A 21 1.88 -8.44 9.13
C VAL A 21 3.34 -8.29 9.58
N GLU A 22 3.72 -8.94 10.68
CA GLU A 22 5.09 -8.84 11.21
C GLU A 22 6.13 -9.42 10.24
N GLU A 23 5.83 -10.57 9.64
CA GLU A 23 6.66 -11.21 8.63
C GLU A 23 6.01 -11.09 7.26
N GLY A 24 6.40 -10.06 6.51
CA GLY A 24 5.85 -9.76 5.19
C GLY A 24 6.18 -10.81 4.12
N VAL A 25 5.18 -11.20 3.34
CA VAL A 25 5.34 -12.13 2.21
C VAL A 25 6.19 -11.50 1.10
N THR A 26 7.09 -12.27 0.48
CA THR A 26 7.92 -11.75 -0.62
C THR A 26 7.10 -11.41 -1.88
N LEU A 27 7.60 -10.51 -2.72
CA LEU A 27 6.96 -10.15 -4.00
C LEU A 27 6.83 -11.36 -4.91
N GLU A 28 7.78 -12.28 -4.85
CA GLU A 28 7.80 -13.48 -5.68
C GLU A 28 6.72 -14.47 -5.25
N THR A 29 6.57 -14.72 -3.95
CA THR A 29 5.49 -15.56 -3.40
C THR A 29 4.12 -15.00 -3.74
N LEU A 30 3.93 -13.68 -3.58
CA LEU A 30 2.69 -13.01 -3.96
C LEU A 30 2.43 -13.06 -5.47
N GLY A 31 3.47 -12.94 -6.28
CA GLY A 31 3.36 -13.07 -7.74
C GLY A 31 2.84 -14.44 -8.14
N ARG A 32 3.41 -15.50 -7.55
CA ARG A 32 2.93 -16.89 -7.75
C ARG A 32 1.49 -17.07 -7.28
N LYS A 33 1.13 -16.56 -6.09
CA LYS A 33 -0.23 -16.66 -5.51
C LYS A 33 -1.29 -15.93 -6.35
N LEU A 34 -0.94 -14.77 -6.93
CA LEU A 34 -1.85 -13.92 -7.69
C LEU A 34 -1.82 -14.16 -9.21
N GLY A 35 -0.95 -15.06 -9.69
CA GLY A 35 -0.79 -15.35 -11.11
C GLY A 35 -0.19 -14.18 -11.90
N VAL A 36 0.68 -13.38 -11.29
CA VAL A 36 1.31 -12.20 -11.91
C VAL A 36 2.81 -12.17 -11.67
N SER A 37 3.54 -11.40 -12.47
CA SER A 37 4.99 -11.26 -12.29
C SER A 37 5.35 -10.52 -11.00
N LYS A 38 6.56 -10.76 -10.48
CA LYS A 38 7.12 -10.04 -9.33
C LYS A 38 7.07 -8.51 -9.51
N GLU A 39 7.42 -8.02 -10.71
CA GLU A 39 7.36 -6.59 -11.01
C GLU A 39 5.93 -6.08 -11.02
N ARG A 40 4.97 -6.87 -11.49
CA ARG A 40 3.56 -6.50 -11.44
C ARG A 40 3.06 -6.36 -10.00
N VAL A 41 3.47 -7.25 -9.09
CA VAL A 41 3.18 -7.10 -7.65
C VAL A 41 3.80 -5.81 -7.11
N ARG A 42 5.05 -5.49 -7.47
CA ARG A 42 5.72 -4.25 -7.05
C ARG A 42 4.95 -3.00 -7.48
N GLN A 43 4.49 -2.98 -8.73
CA GLN A 43 3.69 -1.87 -9.28
C GLN A 43 2.37 -1.71 -8.51
N ILE A 44 1.67 -2.83 -8.26
CA ILE A 44 0.40 -2.79 -7.52
C ILE A 44 0.65 -2.35 -6.07
N GLU A 45 1.71 -2.83 -5.41
CA GLU A 45 2.09 -2.38 -4.06
C GLU A 45 2.33 -0.87 -4.02
N HIS A 46 3.10 -0.34 -4.98
CA HIS A 46 3.39 1.08 -5.06
C HIS A 46 2.11 1.91 -5.29
N GLN A 47 1.24 1.46 -6.20
CA GLN A 47 -0.04 2.12 -6.47
C GLN A 47 -0.95 2.13 -5.23
N ALA A 48 -1.02 1.00 -4.52
CA ALA A 48 -1.78 0.87 -3.28
C ALA A 48 -1.26 1.82 -2.19
N LEU A 49 0.06 1.91 -2.01
CA LEU A 49 0.67 2.84 -1.05
C LEU A 49 0.37 4.30 -1.39
N ARG A 50 0.39 4.68 -2.66
CA ARG A 50 0.02 6.05 -3.08
C ARG A 50 -1.44 6.36 -2.77
N LYS A 51 -2.36 5.43 -3.03
CA LYS A 51 -3.78 5.57 -2.67
C LYS A 51 -3.96 5.70 -1.16
N LEU A 52 -3.28 4.85 -0.38
CA LEU A 52 -3.32 4.92 1.08
C LEU A 52 -2.83 6.25 1.61
N ARG A 53 -1.68 6.74 1.11
CA ARG A 53 -1.18 8.07 1.48
C ARG A 53 -2.23 9.14 1.21
N SER A 54 -2.79 9.17 0.01
CA SER A 54 -3.80 10.17 -0.36
C SER A 54 -5.07 10.08 0.50
N ALA A 55 -5.56 8.87 0.79
CA ALA A 55 -6.71 8.66 1.65
C ALA A 55 -6.43 9.09 3.09
N LEU A 56 -5.24 8.79 3.63
CA LEU A 56 -4.82 9.23 4.95
C LEU A 56 -4.68 10.76 5.02
N THR A 57 -4.02 11.39 4.05
CA THR A 57 -3.93 12.85 3.94
C THR A 57 -5.31 13.51 3.94
N ARG A 58 -6.30 12.90 3.27
CA ARG A 58 -7.68 13.39 3.26
C ARG A 58 -8.38 13.27 4.63
N ILE A 59 -8.09 12.21 5.40
CA ILE A 59 -8.75 11.94 6.69
C ILE A 59 -8.11 12.74 7.84
N VAL A 60 -6.77 12.78 7.90
CA VAL A 60 -6.02 13.33 9.03
C VAL A 60 -5.25 14.62 8.71
N GLY A 61 -5.28 15.08 7.46
CA GLY A 61 -4.48 16.22 6.99
C GLY A 61 -3.11 15.80 6.45
N ASP A 62 -2.43 16.70 5.72
CA ASP A 62 -1.11 16.40 5.17
C ASP A 62 -0.04 16.44 6.27
N PRO A 63 0.66 15.32 6.53
CA PRO A 63 1.73 15.31 7.53
C PRO A 63 2.94 16.20 7.14
N GLU A 64 3.14 16.53 5.85
CA GLU A 64 4.14 17.52 5.43
C GLU A 64 3.73 18.94 5.87
N GLU A 65 2.48 19.33 5.64
CA GLU A 65 1.97 20.64 6.09
C GLU A 65 1.92 20.74 7.62
N ALA A 66 1.68 19.62 8.30
CA ALA A 66 1.72 19.54 9.76
C ALA A 66 3.15 19.55 10.34
N GLY A 67 4.19 19.54 9.50
CA GLY A 67 5.60 19.54 9.93
C GLY A 67 6.06 18.25 10.61
N LEU A 68 5.32 17.14 10.42
CA LEU A 68 5.62 15.83 11.01
C LEU A 68 6.64 15.03 10.20
N ILE A 69 6.83 15.38 8.93
CA ILE A 69 7.81 14.79 8.02
C ILE A 69 8.47 15.88 7.17
N PRO A 70 9.77 15.73 6.83
CA PRO A 70 10.48 16.72 6.04
C PRO A 70 9.92 16.79 4.62
N SER A 71 9.70 18.01 4.13
CA SER A 71 9.39 18.26 2.72
C SER A 71 10.55 17.76 1.88
N THR A 72 10.30 16.72 1.07
CA THR A 72 11.33 16.09 0.25
C THR A 72 11.53 16.82 -1.07
#